data_AF-A0A965KWH3-F1
#
_entry.id   AF-A0A965KWH3-F1
#
_cell.length_a   1.000
_cell.length_b   1.000
_cell.length_c   1.000
_cell.angle_alpha   90.00
_cell.angle_beta   90.00
_cell.angle_gamma   90.00
#
_symmetry.space_group_name_H-M   'P 1'
#
loop_
_entity.id
_entity.type
_entity.pdbx_description
1 polymer ?
#
loop_
_entity_poly.entity_id
_entity_poly.type
_entity_poly.pdbx_seq_one_letter_code
_entity_poly.pdbx_strand_id
1 'polypeptide(L)'
;MTAEKPLFQSPLDPLVEWVRPGLEPVSGAVDLISGLFPPGVVAFQTHRGDVASKGPYASFNLAAHVGDRQDSVHQNRRELEKCCATKPVWLQQTHGAGVLELDSPADLETAELSADAALTGRAGRACTVMTADCLPILVALTRARCVLAIHAGWRGLAAGVIQAGLQAAARRQQGPDQWSIWLGPCIGPDSYEVGAEVREVFLGIDGQAESAFRPSQITAGKFYADLRALALHRILGWFELHPDFLLTGGSESHSADRPIRIGLNSECTYRDEGRYYSFRRHSVSGRMASLIALKPI
;
A
#
# COMPACT_ATOMS: atom_id res chain seq x y z
N MET A 1 -15.11 -14.57 -6.39
CA MET A 1 -16.17 -13.55 -6.41
C MET A 1 -15.52 -12.25 -6.85
N THR A 2 -15.95 -11.67 -7.96
CA THR A 2 -15.36 -10.44 -8.54
C THR A 2 -15.61 -9.24 -7.62
N ALA A 3 -14.61 -8.35 -7.47
CA ALA A 3 -14.83 -7.06 -6.82
C ALA A 3 -15.61 -6.12 -7.75
N GLU A 4 -16.34 -5.16 -7.19
CA GLU A 4 -16.89 -4.06 -8.00
C GLU A 4 -15.73 -3.23 -8.52
N LYS A 5 -15.65 -3.11 -9.85
CA LYS A 5 -14.71 -2.22 -10.52
C LYS A 5 -15.01 -0.77 -10.10
N PRO A 6 -14.00 0.05 -9.77
CA PRO A 6 -14.21 1.49 -9.56
C PRO A 6 -14.87 2.14 -10.78
N LEU A 7 -15.58 3.25 -10.59
CA LEU A 7 -16.17 4.04 -11.69
C LEU A 7 -15.13 4.70 -12.63
N PHE A 8 -13.87 4.28 -12.53
CA PHE A 8 -12.76 4.68 -13.36
C PHE A 8 -12.75 3.88 -14.69
N GLN A 9 -12.47 4.57 -15.79
CA GLN A 9 -12.30 3.97 -17.12
C GLN A 9 -10.84 4.12 -17.52
N SER A 10 -10.17 3.01 -17.82
CA SER A 10 -8.82 2.99 -18.41
C SER A 10 -8.82 2.11 -19.65
N PRO A 11 -8.04 2.46 -20.69
CA PRO A 11 -7.72 1.56 -21.79
C PRO A 11 -7.25 0.17 -21.36
N LEU A 12 -6.64 0.03 -20.17
CA LEU A 12 -6.19 -1.24 -19.62
C LEU A 12 -7.27 -2.05 -18.93
N ASP A 13 -8.50 -1.55 -18.80
CA ASP A 13 -9.60 -2.27 -18.15
C ASP A 13 -9.78 -3.73 -18.62
N PRO A 14 -9.60 -4.07 -19.93
CA PRO A 14 -9.64 -5.46 -20.37
C PRO A 14 -8.52 -6.35 -19.80
N LEU A 15 -7.37 -5.75 -19.45
CA LEU A 15 -6.18 -6.42 -18.91
C LEU A 15 -6.19 -6.52 -17.37
N VAL A 16 -7.16 -5.89 -16.70
CA VAL A 16 -7.26 -5.86 -15.24
C VAL A 16 -8.27 -6.90 -14.74
N GLU A 17 -7.81 -7.78 -13.85
CA GLU A 17 -8.67 -8.59 -12.99
C GLU A 17 -8.92 -7.87 -11.67
N TRP A 18 -10.16 -7.46 -11.43
CA TRP A 18 -10.59 -6.91 -10.14
C TRP A 18 -10.91 -8.04 -9.16
N VAL A 19 -10.04 -8.21 -8.18
CA VAL A 19 -10.12 -9.27 -7.17
C VAL A 19 -10.71 -8.68 -5.89
N ARG A 20 -11.58 -9.43 -5.21
CA ARG A 20 -11.98 -9.13 -3.82
C ARG A 20 -11.09 -9.94 -2.88
N PRO A 21 -10.05 -9.36 -2.26
CA PRO A 21 -9.17 -10.10 -1.37
C PRO A 21 -9.91 -10.45 -0.08
N GLY A 22 -9.57 -11.61 0.51
CA GLY A 22 -9.97 -11.94 1.87
C GLY A 22 -9.11 -11.18 2.88
N LEU A 23 -9.69 -10.83 4.02
CA LEU A 23 -8.98 -10.37 5.22
C LEU A 23 -9.28 -11.37 6.32
N GLU A 24 -8.39 -12.35 6.47
CA GLU A 24 -8.54 -13.47 7.38
C GLU A 24 -7.84 -13.15 8.71
N PRO A 25 -8.57 -13.08 9.84
CA PRO A 25 -7.97 -12.75 11.13
C PRO A 25 -6.93 -13.80 11.54
N VAL A 26 -5.69 -13.36 11.75
CA VAL A 26 -4.60 -14.14 12.35
C VAL A 26 -4.54 -13.86 13.86
N SER A 27 -4.88 -12.64 14.25
CA SER A 27 -5.09 -12.22 15.64
C SER A 27 -6.13 -11.10 15.69
N GLY A 28 -6.45 -10.60 16.89
CA GLY A 28 -7.36 -9.45 17.04
C GLY A 28 -6.85 -8.14 16.41
N ALA A 29 -5.58 -8.09 15.97
CA ALA A 29 -4.96 -6.90 15.41
C ALA A 29 -4.33 -7.11 14.02
N VAL A 30 -4.35 -8.32 13.48
CA VAL A 30 -3.62 -8.67 12.25
C VAL A 30 -4.49 -9.57 11.37
N ASP A 31 -4.72 -9.13 10.14
CA ASP A 31 -5.39 -9.91 9.09
C ASP A 31 -4.36 -10.37 8.04
N LEU A 32 -4.48 -11.62 7.59
CA LEU A 32 -3.85 -12.13 6.38
C LEU A 32 -4.66 -11.69 5.16
N ILE A 33 -3.99 -11.16 4.14
CA ILE A 33 -4.60 -10.80 2.86
C ILE A 33 -4.55 -12.03 1.94
N SER A 34 -5.70 -12.63 1.64
CA SER A 34 -5.82 -13.87 0.87
C SER A 34 -6.50 -13.68 -0.50
N GLY A 35 -6.31 -14.63 -1.41
CA GLY A 35 -6.97 -14.68 -2.73
C GLY A 35 -6.39 -13.77 -3.83
N LEU A 36 -5.51 -12.83 -3.49
CA LEU A 36 -4.93 -11.87 -4.45
C LEU A 36 -3.50 -12.22 -4.89
N PHE A 37 -2.61 -12.51 -3.94
CA PHE A 37 -1.19 -12.70 -4.23
C PHE A 37 -0.86 -14.13 -4.69
N PRO A 38 0.19 -14.33 -5.51
CA PRO A 38 0.56 -15.65 -6.02
C PRO A 38 1.10 -16.57 -4.91
N PRO A 39 1.15 -17.90 -5.15
CA PRO A 39 1.78 -18.84 -4.23
C PRO A 39 3.22 -18.43 -3.86
N GLY A 40 3.59 -18.62 -2.60
CA GLY A 40 4.90 -18.21 -2.10
C GLY A 40 4.99 -16.75 -1.64
N VAL A 41 3.90 -15.98 -1.73
CA VAL A 41 3.78 -14.62 -1.15
C VAL A 41 2.84 -14.66 0.07
N VAL A 42 3.15 -13.87 1.09
CA VAL A 42 2.25 -13.57 2.22
C VAL A 42 2.16 -12.06 2.40
N ALA A 43 0.97 -11.58 2.74
CA ALA A 43 0.74 -10.16 2.99
C ALA A 43 -0.24 -9.98 4.14
N PHE A 44 -0.03 -8.94 4.95
CA PHE A 44 -0.81 -8.68 6.14
C PHE A 44 -1.19 -7.21 6.25
N GLN A 45 -2.35 -6.97 6.86
CA GLN A 45 -2.83 -5.65 7.27
C GLN A 45 -3.04 -5.65 8.77
N THR A 46 -2.51 -4.65 9.48
CA THR A 46 -2.76 -4.50 10.92
C THR A 46 -3.86 -3.49 11.21
N HIS A 47 -4.47 -3.63 12.38
CA HIS A 47 -5.52 -2.78 12.93
C HIS A 47 -5.14 -2.29 14.33
N ARG A 48 -5.97 -1.45 14.95
CA ARG A 48 -5.73 -0.95 16.31
C ARG A 48 -5.71 -2.06 17.37
N GLY A 49 -6.52 -3.11 17.17
CA GLY A 49 -6.59 -4.29 18.03
C GLY A 49 -6.70 -4.01 19.53
N ASP A 50 -6.28 -4.96 20.34
CA ASP A 50 -6.19 -4.83 21.80
C ASP A 50 -4.92 -5.51 22.34
N VAL A 51 -3.80 -4.76 22.44
CA VAL A 51 -2.46 -5.29 22.77
C VAL A 51 -1.78 -4.54 23.92
N ALA A 52 -0.90 -3.56 23.68
CA ALA A 52 0.01 -3.03 24.72
C ALA A 52 0.04 -1.51 24.87
N SER A 53 -0.23 -0.77 23.80
CA SER A 53 -0.22 0.70 23.82
C SER A 53 -1.47 1.25 24.53
N LYS A 54 -1.38 2.47 25.06
CA LYS A 54 -2.45 3.11 25.84
C LYS A 54 -2.82 4.49 25.30
N GLY A 55 -3.95 5.02 25.75
CA GLY A 55 -4.40 6.38 25.42
C GLY A 55 -4.57 6.57 23.90
N PRO A 56 -4.03 7.65 23.30
CA PRO A 56 -4.20 7.91 21.87
C PRO A 56 -3.53 6.85 20.96
N TYR A 57 -2.64 6.04 21.53
CA TYR A 57 -1.96 4.94 20.83
C TYR A 57 -2.65 3.60 21.06
N ALA A 58 -3.75 3.54 21.82
CA ALA A 58 -4.42 2.28 22.13
C ALA A 58 -4.90 1.57 20.84
N SER A 59 -4.55 0.30 20.61
CA SER A 59 -3.75 -0.60 21.48
C SER A 59 -2.54 -1.25 20.79
N PHE A 60 -2.48 -1.27 19.47
CA PHE A 60 -1.46 -1.93 18.66
C PHE A 60 -0.65 -0.95 17.80
N ASN A 61 -0.12 0.11 18.41
CA ASN A 61 0.74 1.06 17.71
C ASN A 61 2.12 0.46 17.40
N LEU A 62 2.52 0.51 16.13
CA LEU A 62 3.79 -0.03 15.64
C LEU A 62 4.86 1.05 15.40
N ALA A 63 4.49 2.33 15.49
CA ALA A 63 5.39 3.45 15.22
C ALA A 63 6.13 3.90 16.49
N ALA A 64 7.47 3.93 16.40
CA ALA A 64 8.34 4.42 17.47
C ALA A 64 8.52 5.95 17.48
N HIS A 65 8.06 6.65 16.44
CA HIS A 65 8.31 8.09 16.24
C HIS A 65 7.10 8.99 16.55
N VAL A 66 6.01 8.44 17.10
CA VAL A 66 4.75 9.18 17.33
C VAL A 66 4.53 9.60 18.78
N GLY A 67 5.50 9.33 19.67
CA GLY A 67 5.44 9.69 21.09
C GLY A 67 4.89 8.62 22.03
N ASP A 68 4.64 7.40 21.54
CA ASP A 68 4.23 6.26 22.36
C ASP A 68 5.39 5.70 23.20
N ARG A 69 5.07 4.91 24.23
CA ARG A 69 6.06 4.22 25.06
C ARG A 69 6.81 3.18 24.24
N GLN A 70 8.14 3.25 24.24
CA GLN A 70 9.01 2.32 23.50
C GLN A 70 8.74 0.86 23.87
N ASP A 71 8.52 0.53 25.14
CA ASP A 71 8.21 -0.84 25.58
C ASP A 71 6.92 -1.38 24.95
N SER A 72 5.87 -0.54 24.87
CA SER A 72 4.60 -0.90 24.25
C SER A 72 4.79 -1.13 22.75
N VAL A 73 5.52 -0.25 22.06
CA VAL A 73 5.84 -0.40 20.63
C VAL A 73 6.65 -1.68 20.38
N HIS A 74 7.67 -1.96 21.20
CA HIS A 74 8.46 -3.18 21.08
C HIS A 74 7.61 -4.44 21.34
N GLN A 75 6.69 -4.40 22.29
CA GLN A 75 5.76 -5.51 22.53
C GLN A 75 4.83 -5.73 21.33
N ASN A 76 4.27 -4.67 20.76
CA ASN A 76 3.41 -4.75 19.58
C ASN A 76 4.16 -5.31 18.38
N ARG A 77 5.40 -4.86 18.14
CA ARG A 77 6.23 -5.39 17.04
C ARG A 77 6.59 -6.86 17.22
N ARG A 78 6.90 -7.31 18.45
CA ARG A 78 7.11 -8.74 18.75
C ARG A 78 5.86 -9.57 18.47
N GLU A 79 4.68 -9.05 18.79
CA GLU A 79 3.43 -9.75 18.53
C GLU A 79 3.13 -9.84 17.03
N LEU A 80 3.44 -8.78 16.26
CA LEU A 80 3.36 -8.81 14.81
C LEU A 80 4.29 -9.86 14.20
N GLU A 81 5.54 -9.94 14.66
CA GLU A 81 6.51 -10.94 14.18
C GLU A 81 6.03 -12.38 14.40
N LYS A 82 5.38 -12.66 15.53
CA LYS A 82 4.78 -13.99 15.80
C LYS A 82 3.65 -14.30 14.82
N CYS A 83 2.80 -13.33 14.50
CA CYS A 83 1.68 -13.51 13.58
C CYS A 83 2.16 -13.76 12.15
N CYS A 84 3.19 -13.04 11.71
CA CYS A 84 3.59 -13.01 10.31
C CYS A 84 4.74 -13.97 9.94
N ALA A 85 5.40 -14.59 10.93
CA ALA A 85 6.55 -15.49 10.76
C ALA A 85 7.65 -14.94 9.81
N THR A 86 7.75 -13.61 9.73
CA THR A 86 8.68 -12.85 8.89
C THR A 86 9.13 -11.63 9.67
N LYS A 87 10.32 -11.11 9.37
CA LYS A 87 10.86 -9.92 10.05
C LYS A 87 10.44 -8.64 9.30
N PRO A 88 9.57 -7.78 9.86
CA PRO A 88 9.25 -6.49 9.27
C PRO A 88 10.48 -5.58 9.22
N VAL A 89 10.70 -4.91 8.09
CA VAL A 89 11.71 -3.86 7.96
C VAL A 89 11.03 -2.50 8.03
N TRP A 90 11.34 -1.73 9.06
CA TRP A 90 10.70 -0.45 9.35
C TRP A 90 11.42 0.70 8.66
N LEU A 91 10.74 1.35 7.72
CA LEU A 91 11.26 2.52 7.00
C LEU A 91 11.14 3.81 7.83
N GLN A 92 12.05 4.75 7.58
CA GLN A 92 11.89 6.15 7.93
C GLN A 92 11.16 6.85 6.78
N GLN A 93 9.83 6.77 6.82
CA GLN A 93 8.95 7.36 5.80
C GLN A 93 8.96 8.89 5.88
N THR A 94 9.29 9.55 4.77
CA THR A 94 9.42 11.01 4.70
C THR A 94 8.40 11.66 3.75
N HIS A 95 7.45 10.88 3.25
CA HIS A 95 6.47 11.28 2.22
C HIS A 95 7.12 11.69 0.90
N GLY A 96 8.27 11.10 0.57
CA GLY A 96 8.97 11.24 -0.69
C GLY A 96 8.66 10.10 -1.67
N ALA A 97 9.59 9.87 -2.61
CA ALA A 97 9.50 8.83 -3.64
C ALA A 97 10.65 7.82 -3.60
N GLY A 98 11.43 7.81 -2.51
CA GLY A 98 12.55 6.88 -2.34
C GLY A 98 12.09 5.43 -2.23
N VAL A 99 12.86 4.52 -2.84
CA VAL A 99 12.62 3.07 -2.83
C VAL A 99 13.88 2.36 -2.33
N LEU A 100 13.76 1.50 -1.33
CA LEU A 100 14.87 0.67 -0.84
C LEU A 100 14.76 -0.78 -1.31
N GLU A 101 15.89 -1.38 -1.64
CA GLU A 101 15.99 -2.81 -1.96
C GLU A 101 16.54 -3.56 -0.74
N LEU A 102 15.77 -4.51 -0.19
CA LEU A 102 16.05 -5.12 1.12
C LEU A 102 16.83 -6.46 1.02
N ASP A 103 17.57 -6.65 -0.07
CA ASP A 103 18.22 -7.95 -0.38
C ASP A 103 19.56 -8.16 0.32
N SER A 104 20.24 -7.08 0.74
CA SER A 104 21.54 -7.13 1.43
C SER A 104 21.34 -7.01 2.95
N PRO A 105 21.91 -7.89 3.78
CA PRO A 105 21.94 -7.71 5.23
C PRO A 105 22.81 -6.55 5.71
N ALA A 106 23.94 -6.30 5.05
CA ALA A 106 24.85 -5.22 5.43
C ALA A 106 24.14 -3.85 5.35
N ASP A 107 23.32 -3.67 4.33
CA ASP A 107 22.63 -2.40 4.07
C ASP A 107 21.60 -2.09 5.15
N LEU A 108 21.04 -3.09 5.85
CA LEU A 108 20.05 -2.86 6.91
C LEU A 108 20.66 -2.54 8.27
N GLU A 109 21.94 -2.87 8.48
CA GLU A 109 22.64 -2.64 9.76
C GLU A 109 23.32 -1.28 9.80
N THR A 110 23.65 -0.70 8.63
CA THR A 110 24.41 0.55 8.52
C THR A 110 23.67 1.70 7.87
N ALA A 111 22.55 1.48 7.17
CA ALA A 111 21.89 2.54 6.41
C ALA A 111 20.78 3.24 7.20
N GLU A 112 20.65 4.54 6.95
CA GLU A 112 19.38 5.25 7.18
C GLU A 112 18.33 4.66 6.23
N LEU A 113 17.32 3.99 6.78
CA LEU A 113 16.24 3.38 6.00
C LEU A 113 15.20 4.42 5.54
N SER A 114 15.67 5.59 5.09
CA SER A 114 14.83 6.72 4.67
C SER A 114 14.26 6.49 3.27
N ALA A 115 13.01 6.02 3.23
CA ALA A 115 12.26 5.79 2.01
C ALA A 115 10.76 5.65 2.29
N ASP A 116 9.96 5.74 1.24
CA ASP A 116 8.52 5.54 1.30
C ASP A 116 8.07 4.29 0.55
N ALA A 117 9.01 3.54 -0.02
CA ALA A 117 8.76 2.21 -0.56
C ALA A 117 9.94 1.28 -0.31
N ALA A 118 9.67 -0.02 -0.28
CA ALA A 118 10.70 -1.04 -0.18
C ALA A 118 10.31 -2.28 -0.99
N LEU A 119 11.29 -2.92 -1.60
CA LEU A 119 11.14 -4.17 -2.33
C LEU A 119 12.17 -5.21 -1.93
N THR A 120 11.86 -6.48 -2.15
CA THR A 120 12.82 -7.57 -1.99
C THR A 120 12.51 -8.74 -2.91
N GLY A 121 13.58 -9.41 -3.36
CA GLY A 121 13.53 -10.71 -4.02
C GLY A 121 13.90 -11.87 -3.08
N ARG A 122 14.08 -11.63 -1.78
CA ARG A 122 14.55 -12.61 -0.80
C ARG A 122 13.51 -12.90 0.28
N ALA A 123 13.41 -14.17 0.66
CA ALA A 123 12.61 -14.58 1.81
C ALA A 123 13.27 -14.13 3.14
N GLY A 124 12.49 -14.16 4.23
CA GLY A 124 12.94 -13.85 5.59
C GLY A 124 12.78 -12.41 6.03
N ARG A 125 12.39 -11.50 5.11
CA ARG A 125 12.10 -10.09 5.39
C ARG A 125 10.77 -9.69 4.79
N ALA A 126 10.05 -8.80 5.47
CA ALA A 126 8.82 -8.21 4.97
C ALA A 126 9.03 -6.74 4.61
N CYS A 127 8.68 -6.36 3.38
CA CYS A 127 8.54 -4.97 2.99
C CYS A 127 7.36 -4.39 3.77
N THR A 128 7.59 -3.36 4.57
CA THR A 128 6.61 -2.86 5.54
C THR A 128 6.46 -1.35 5.42
N VAL A 129 5.22 -0.88 5.39
CA VAL A 129 4.88 0.55 5.41
C VAL A 129 3.89 0.83 6.52
N MET A 130 4.09 1.93 7.24
CA MET A 130 3.21 2.35 8.33
C MET A 130 2.27 3.46 7.87
N THR A 131 1.00 3.40 8.27
CA THR A 131 0.00 4.39 7.88
C THR A 131 -0.91 4.78 9.04
N ALA A 132 -1.40 6.01 8.96
CA ALA A 132 -2.65 6.46 9.56
C ALA A 132 -3.20 7.49 8.57
N ASP A 133 -4.19 7.09 7.77
CA ASP A 133 -4.78 7.79 6.63
C ASP A 133 -4.07 7.71 5.27
N CYS A 134 -2.74 7.71 5.20
CA CYS A 134 -2.05 7.53 3.91
C CYS A 134 -2.34 6.14 3.33
N LEU A 135 -2.28 6.00 2.01
CA LEU A 135 -2.62 4.75 1.32
C LEU A 135 -1.43 3.79 1.35
N PRO A 136 -1.56 2.59 1.94
CA PRO A 136 -0.59 1.53 1.73
C PRO A 136 -0.90 0.77 0.44
N ILE A 137 0.13 0.47 -0.34
CA ILE A 137 0.03 -0.33 -1.57
C ILE A 137 1.01 -1.49 -1.47
N LEU A 138 0.54 -2.71 -1.69
CA LEU A 138 1.37 -3.92 -1.71
C LEU A 138 1.36 -4.53 -3.11
N VAL A 139 2.53 -4.91 -3.62
CA VAL A 139 2.70 -5.40 -4.99
C VAL A 139 3.52 -6.69 -4.96
N ALA A 140 3.12 -7.68 -5.77
CA ALA A 140 3.89 -8.89 -6.00
C ALA A 140 3.96 -9.22 -7.49
N LEU A 141 5.13 -9.70 -7.91
CA LEU A 141 5.38 -10.26 -9.23
C LEU A 141 5.50 -11.78 -9.13
N THR A 142 4.83 -12.49 -10.03
CA THR A 142 4.73 -13.96 -9.97
C THR A 142 6.05 -14.64 -10.37
N ARG A 143 6.63 -14.29 -11.52
CA ARG A 143 7.84 -14.94 -12.06
C ARG A 143 9.12 -14.37 -11.46
N ALA A 144 9.19 -13.05 -11.31
CA ALA A 144 10.37 -12.37 -10.75
C ALA A 144 10.59 -12.67 -9.26
N ARG A 145 9.58 -13.26 -8.58
CA ARG A 145 9.57 -13.47 -7.12
C ARG A 145 9.98 -12.20 -6.39
N CYS A 146 9.34 -11.09 -6.72
CA CYS A 146 9.60 -9.78 -6.14
C CYS A 146 8.35 -9.30 -5.42
N VAL A 147 8.51 -8.78 -4.20
CA VAL A 147 7.45 -8.11 -3.46
C VAL A 147 7.85 -6.68 -3.14
N LEU A 148 6.86 -5.79 -3.04
CA LEU A 148 7.04 -4.34 -2.87
C LEU A 148 5.93 -3.79 -1.97
N ALA A 149 6.30 -2.95 -1.01
CA ALA A 149 5.36 -2.17 -0.21
C ALA A 149 5.62 -0.67 -0.43
N ILE A 150 4.55 0.12 -0.60
CA ILE A 150 4.60 1.55 -0.89
C ILE A 150 3.68 2.30 0.09
N HIS A 151 4.23 3.36 0.68
CA HIS A 151 3.53 4.37 1.45
C HIS A 151 3.16 5.53 0.52
N ALA A 152 1.88 5.66 0.22
CA ALA A 152 1.35 6.65 -0.70
C ALA A 152 0.50 7.70 0.04
N GLY A 153 1.18 8.65 0.69
CA GLY A 153 0.57 9.94 1.03
C GLY A 153 0.49 10.85 -0.20
N TRP A 154 -0.30 11.93 -0.15
CA TRP A 154 -0.51 12.80 -1.33
C TRP A 154 0.80 13.36 -1.93
N ARG A 155 1.78 13.71 -1.07
CA ARG A 155 3.09 14.21 -1.51
C ARG A 155 3.90 13.13 -2.23
N GLY A 156 3.96 11.92 -1.67
CA GLY A 156 4.66 10.79 -2.30
C GLY A 156 3.99 10.37 -3.61
N LEU A 157 2.65 10.35 -3.65
CA LEU A 157 1.87 10.12 -4.87
C LEU A 157 2.21 11.12 -5.97
N ALA A 158 2.21 12.42 -5.65
CA ALA A 158 2.58 13.49 -6.56
C ALA A 158 4.05 13.39 -7.02
N ALA A 159 4.96 13.07 -6.09
CA ALA A 159 6.38 12.89 -6.37
C ALA A 159 6.70 11.61 -7.16
N GLY A 160 5.73 10.71 -7.34
CA GLY A 160 5.88 9.51 -8.16
C GLY A 160 6.41 8.27 -7.43
N VAL A 161 6.12 8.12 -6.13
CA VAL A 161 6.52 6.93 -5.35
C VAL A 161 5.99 5.61 -5.95
N ILE A 162 4.79 5.64 -6.54
CA ILE A 162 4.21 4.47 -7.24
C ILE A 162 5.06 4.14 -8.46
N GLN A 163 5.34 5.11 -9.33
CA GLN A 163 6.14 4.91 -10.54
C GLN A 163 7.55 4.43 -10.20
N ALA A 164 8.18 5.03 -9.17
CA ALA A 164 9.49 4.63 -8.71
C ALA A 164 9.49 3.17 -8.22
N GLY A 165 8.49 2.77 -7.43
CA GLY A 165 8.33 1.41 -6.94
C GLY A 165 8.08 0.39 -8.07
N LEU A 166 7.13 0.67 -8.96
CA LEU A 166 6.82 -0.20 -10.11
C LEU A 166 8.03 -0.34 -11.03
N GLN A 167 8.74 0.76 -11.34
CA GLN A 167 9.96 0.72 -12.14
C GLN A 167 11.04 -0.14 -11.47
N ALA A 168 11.22 -0.03 -10.15
CA ALA A 168 12.21 -0.81 -9.42
C ALA A 168 11.88 -2.30 -9.43
N ALA A 169 10.61 -2.66 -9.25
CA ALA A 169 10.15 -4.05 -9.37
C ALA A 169 10.28 -4.58 -10.81
N ALA A 170 9.97 -3.76 -11.82
CA ALA A 170 10.08 -4.13 -13.23
C ALA A 170 11.53 -4.46 -13.64
N ARG A 171 12.53 -3.75 -13.09
CA ARG A 171 13.96 -4.07 -13.30
C ARG A 171 14.37 -5.46 -12.82
N ARG A 172 13.56 -6.12 -11.97
CA ARG A 172 13.81 -7.50 -11.50
C ARG A 172 13.28 -8.56 -12.46
N GLN A 173 12.48 -8.16 -13.44
CA GLN A 173 11.92 -9.08 -14.42
C GLN A 173 13.01 -9.54 -15.42
N GLN A 174 12.95 -10.82 -15.78
CA GLN A 174 13.72 -11.38 -16.90
C GLN A 174 12.90 -11.47 -18.20
N GLY A 175 11.65 -11.01 -18.13
CA GLY A 175 10.63 -11.04 -19.16
C GLY A 175 9.27 -10.68 -18.55
N PRO A 176 8.22 -10.52 -19.37
CA PRO A 176 6.93 -10.05 -18.90
C PRO A 176 6.37 -10.89 -17.75
N ASP A 177 5.67 -10.24 -16.82
CA ASP A 177 5.15 -10.88 -15.60
C ASP A 177 3.67 -10.53 -15.35
N GLN A 178 3.05 -11.30 -14.46
CA GLN A 178 1.77 -10.95 -13.87
C GLN A 178 2.01 -10.15 -12.59
N TRP A 179 1.24 -9.07 -12.43
CA TRP A 179 1.33 -8.16 -11.30
C TRP A 179 0.09 -8.28 -10.42
N SER A 180 0.28 -8.60 -9.14
CA SER A 180 -0.79 -8.53 -8.12
C SER A 180 -0.59 -7.28 -7.27
N ILE A 181 -1.58 -6.40 -7.21
CA ILE A 181 -1.54 -5.11 -6.53
C ILE A 181 -2.71 -4.99 -5.56
N TRP A 182 -2.42 -4.64 -4.31
CA TRP A 182 -3.40 -4.39 -3.28
C TRP A 182 -3.36 -2.93 -2.84
N LEU A 183 -4.52 -2.27 -2.82
CA LEU A 183 -4.68 -0.94 -2.25
C LEU A 183 -5.40 -1.09 -0.90
N GLY A 184 -4.71 -0.77 0.18
CA GLY A 184 -5.19 -1.00 1.53
C GLY A 184 -6.11 0.08 2.10
N PRO A 185 -6.43 -0.01 3.40
CA PRO A 185 -7.26 0.98 4.08
C PRO A 185 -6.53 2.32 4.16
N CYS A 186 -7.22 3.39 3.77
CA CYS A 186 -6.75 4.76 3.83
C CYS A 186 -7.92 5.71 4.15
N ILE A 187 -7.65 7.01 4.28
CA ILE A 187 -8.75 7.97 4.44
C ILE A 187 -9.61 7.99 3.18
N GLY A 188 -10.93 7.92 3.39
CA GLY A 188 -11.91 7.84 2.31
C GLY A 188 -12.19 9.20 1.65
N PRO A 189 -12.74 9.18 0.41
CA PRO A 189 -12.95 10.39 -0.38
C PRO A 189 -13.88 11.40 0.32
N ASP A 190 -14.87 10.93 1.07
CA ASP A 190 -15.78 11.83 1.81
C ASP A 190 -15.20 12.42 3.09
N SER A 191 -13.98 12.04 3.48
CA SER A 191 -13.32 12.50 4.72
C SER A 191 -12.01 13.22 4.46
N TYR A 192 -11.41 13.03 3.28
CA TYR A 192 -10.13 13.62 2.94
C TYR A 192 -10.30 14.98 2.26
N GLU A 193 -10.63 16.00 3.05
CA GLU A 193 -10.63 17.38 2.58
C GLU A 193 -9.18 17.90 2.43
N VAL A 194 -8.88 18.53 1.30
CA VAL A 194 -7.60 19.12 0.90
C VAL A 194 -7.82 20.51 0.28
N GLY A 195 -6.76 21.32 0.20
CA GLY A 195 -6.82 22.60 -0.50
C GLY A 195 -6.67 22.48 -2.01
N ALA A 196 -6.95 23.58 -2.71
CA ALA A 196 -6.83 23.70 -4.16
C ALA A 196 -5.40 23.36 -4.63
N GLU A 197 -4.38 23.65 -3.83
CA GLU A 197 -2.98 23.38 -4.15
C GLU A 197 -2.72 21.89 -4.38
N VAL A 198 -3.39 21.00 -3.63
CA VAL A 198 -3.24 19.56 -3.81
C VAL A 198 -3.88 19.13 -5.12
N ARG A 199 -5.08 19.63 -5.43
CA ARG A 199 -5.78 19.34 -6.70
C ARG A 199 -4.94 19.82 -7.89
N GLU A 200 -4.46 21.05 -7.86
CA GLU A 200 -3.66 21.66 -8.93
C GLU A 200 -2.39 20.87 -9.22
N VAL A 201 -1.69 20.38 -8.19
CA VAL A 201 -0.52 19.51 -8.36
C VAL A 201 -0.88 18.25 -9.15
N PHE A 202 -1.97 17.56 -8.80
CA PHE A 202 -2.36 16.34 -9.50
C PHE A 202 -2.84 16.60 -10.93
N LEU A 203 -3.58 17.68 -11.17
CA LEU A 203 -4.01 18.06 -12.52
C LEU A 203 -2.85 18.47 -13.42
N GLY A 204 -1.79 19.06 -12.86
CA GLY A 204 -0.56 19.36 -13.59
C GLY A 204 0.24 18.10 -13.98
N ILE A 205 0.00 16.98 -13.31
CA ILE A 205 0.64 15.69 -13.60
C ILE A 205 -0.19 14.88 -14.59
N ASP A 206 -1.50 14.80 -14.37
CA ASP A 206 -2.44 14.02 -15.17
C ASP A 206 -3.84 14.68 -15.11
N GLY A 207 -4.33 15.16 -16.26
CA GLY A 207 -5.64 15.79 -16.36
C GLY A 207 -6.80 14.86 -15.97
N GLN A 208 -6.64 13.54 -16.07
CA GLN A 208 -7.67 12.59 -15.67
C GLN A 208 -7.87 12.52 -14.16
N ALA A 209 -6.90 13.02 -13.38
CA ALA A 209 -6.98 13.11 -11.92
C ALA A 209 -8.15 14.00 -11.44
N GLU A 210 -8.71 14.85 -12.30
CA GLU A 210 -9.93 15.66 -12.03
C GLU A 210 -11.06 14.81 -11.43
N SER A 211 -11.23 13.59 -11.94
CA SER A 211 -12.25 12.63 -11.49
C SER A 211 -12.09 12.19 -10.02
N ALA A 212 -10.90 12.36 -9.45
CA ALA A 212 -10.60 12.00 -8.07
C ALA A 212 -10.83 13.15 -7.07
N PHE A 213 -11.33 14.31 -7.53
CA PHE A 213 -11.64 15.46 -6.66
C PHE A 213 -13.11 15.85 -6.76
N ARG A 214 -13.73 16.07 -5.60
CA ARG A 214 -15.09 16.63 -5.50
C ARG A 214 -15.05 17.95 -4.73
N PRO A 215 -15.62 19.05 -5.23
CA PRO A 215 -15.70 20.29 -4.47
C PRO A 215 -16.35 20.08 -3.09
N SER A 216 -15.73 20.66 -2.05
CA SER A 216 -16.33 20.67 -0.72
C SER A 216 -17.60 21.51 -0.74
N GLN A 217 -18.68 20.93 -0.23
CA GLN A 217 -19.95 21.65 -0.05
C GLN A 217 -19.97 22.47 1.24
N ILE A 218 -18.95 22.30 2.10
CA ILE A 218 -18.86 22.91 3.42
C ILE A 218 -17.86 24.07 3.40
N THR A 219 -16.69 23.86 2.78
CA THR A 219 -15.60 24.84 2.80
C THR A 219 -15.28 25.32 1.38
N ALA A 220 -15.57 26.59 1.08
CA ALA A 220 -15.26 27.16 -0.22
C ALA A 220 -13.76 27.05 -0.56
N GLY A 221 -13.44 26.65 -1.79
CA GLY A 221 -12.06 26.48 -2.26
C GLY A 221 -11.36 25.21 -1.78
N LYS A 222 -12.05 24.34 -1.03
CA LYS A 222 -11.54 23.01 -0.64
C LYS A 222 -12.16 21.91 -1.48
N PHE A 223 -11.49 20.76 -1.51
CA PHE A 223 -11.89 19.58 -2.27
C PHE A 223 -11.79 18.33 -1.40
N TYR A 224 -12.69 17.40 -1.62
CA TYR A 224 -12.61 16.03 -1.17
C TYR A 224 -11.80 15.22 -2.19
N ALA A 225 -10.67 14.65 -1.78
CA ALA A 225 -9.77 13.91 -2.64
C ALA A 225 -9.87 12.40 -2.41
N ASP A 226 -9.93 11.62 -3.48
CA ASP A 226 -9.87 10.16 -3.43
C ASP A 226 -8.43 9.66 -3.66
N LEU A 227 -7.72 9.35 -2.57
CA LEU A 227 -6.36 8.82 -2.63
C LEU A 227 -6.25 7.52 -3.42
N ARG A 228 -7.29 6.67 -3.40
CA ARG A 228 -7.27 5.40 -4.13
C ARG A 228 -7.45 5.63 -5.61
N ALA A 229 -8.38 6.50 -6.00
CA ALA A 229 -8.55 6.87 -7.40
C ALA A 229 -7.28 7.51 -7.96
N LEU A 230 -6.67 8.45 -7.21
CA LEU A 230 -5.38 9.04 -7.59
C LEU A 230 -4.29 7.97 -7.77
N ALA A 231 -4.18 7.02 -6.84
CA ALA A 231 -3.22 5.93 -6.96
C ALA A 231 -3.49 5.03 -8.18
N LEU A 232 -4.75 4.73 -8.50
CA LEU A 232 -5.13 3.93 -9.66
C LEU A 232 -4.76 4.62 -10.97
N HIS A 233 -5.00 5.93 -11.11
CA HIS A 233 -4.52 6.73 -12.26
C HIS A 233 -3.01 6.59 -12.43
N ARG A 234 -2.26 6.71 -11.32
CA ARG A 234 -0.79 6.59 -11.32
C ARG A 234 -0.31 5.18 -11.69
N ILE A 235 -0.98 4.13 -11.20
CA ILE A 235 -0.66 2.72 -11.49
C ILE A 235 -0.96 2.39 -12.96
N LEU A 236 -2.18 2.66 -13.40
CA LEU A 236 -2.64 2.25 -14.73
C LEU A 236 -1.98 3.09 -15.82
N GLY A 237 -1.79 4.40 -15.60
CA GLY A 237 -0.99 5.24 -16.49
C GLY A 237 0.47 4.78 -16.62
N TRP A 238 1.06 4.20 -15.57
CA TRP A 238 2.40 3.60 -15.68
C TRP A 238 2.39 2.36 -16.58
N PHE A 239 1.42 1.47 -16.43
CA PHE A 239 1.30 0.28 -17.29
C PHE A 239 0.96 0.63 -18.74
N GLU A 240 0.20 1.69 -18.99
CA GLU A 240 -0.10 2.18 -20.34
C GLU A 240 1.18 2.61 -21.07
N LEU A 241 2.13 3.20 -20.34
CA LEU A 241 3.42 3.63 -20.87
C LEU A 241 4.46 2.50 -20.96
N HIS A 242 4.23 1.37 -20.26
CA HIS A 242 5.18 0.26 -20.20
C HIS A 242 4.51 -1.11 -20.42
N PRO A 243 3.83 -1.32 -21.56
CA PRO A 243 3.12 -2.57 -21.84
C PRO A 243 4.06 -3.79 -21.90
N ASP A 244 5.35 -3.60 -22.22
CA ASP A 244 6.34 -4.68 -22.34
C ASP A 244 6.60 -5.45 -21.04
N PHE A 245 6.20 -4.92 -19.88
CA PHE A 245 6.32 -5.61 -18.59
C PHE A 245 5.10 -6.48 -18.23
N LEU A 246 4.08 -6.50 -19.09
CA LEU A 246 2.84 -7.25 -18.87
C LEU A 246 2.87 -8.58 -19.62
N LEU A 247 2.61 -9.67 -18.90
CA LEU A 247 2.50 -11.00 -19.50
C LEU A 247 1.24 -11.13 -20.37
N THR A 248 1.33 -10.68 -21.63
CA THR A 248 0.26 -10.82 -22.63
C THR A 248 0.53 -12.00 -23.56
N GLY A 249 -0.46 -12.86 -23.78
CA GLY A 249 -0.43 -13.89 -24.83
C GLY A 249 0.38 -15.14 -24.48
N GLY A 250 -0.30 -16.14 -23.90
CA GLY A 250 0.19 -17.51 -23.74
C GLY A 250 -0.99 -18.48 -23.82
N SER A 251 -0.88 -19.52 -24.66
CA SER A 251 -2.03 -20.30 -25.18
C SER A 251 -2.76 -21.22 -24.19
N GLU A 252 -2.51 -21.18 -22.88
CA GLU A 252 -3.02 -22.23 -21.97
C GLU A 252 -3.58 -21.78 -20.62
N SER A 253 -3.86 -20.49 -20.37
CA SER A 253 -4.54 -20.11 -19.12
C SER A 253 -5.31 -18.80 -19.24
N HIS A 254 -6.55 -18.77 -18.71
CA HIS A 254 -7.36 -17.56 -18.53
C HIS A 254 -6.64 -16.46 -17.71
N SER A 255 -5.57 -16.80 -16.98
CA SER A 255 -4.74 -15.80 -16.27
C SER A 255 -3.77 -15.03 -17.17
N ALA A 256 -3.52 -15.49 -18.41
CA ALA A 256 -2.70 -14.81 -19.41
C ALA A 256 -3.43 -13.66 -20.12
N ASP A 257 -4.77 -13.57 -19.99
CA ASP A 257 -5.58 -12.50 -20.59
C ASP A 257 -5.68 -11.26 -19.68
N ARG A 258 -5.37 -11.42 -18.38
CA ARG A 258 -5.44 -10.34 -17.38
C ARG A 258 -4.15 -10.28 -16.56
N PRO A 259 -3.08 -9.69 -17.10
CA PRO A 259 -1.76 -9.64 -16.44
C PRO A 259 -1.73 -8.73 -15.21
N ILE A 260 -2.76 -7.93 -14.95
CA ILE A 260 -2.84 -7.03 -13.81
C ILE A 260 -3.99 -7.49 -12.90
N ARG A 261 -3.68 -7.88 -11.67
CA ARG A 261 -4.68 -8.28 -10.66
C ARG A 261 -4.73 -7.21 -9.58
N ILE A 262 -5.86 -6.53 -9.42
CA ILE A 262 -6.01 -5.43 -8.45
C ILE A 262 -7.05 -5.79 -7.39
N GLY A 263 -6.64 -5.74 -6.12
CA GLY A 263 -7.52 -5.84 -4.97
C GLY A 263 -7.65 -4.51 -4.24
N LEU A 264 -8.89 -4.12 -3.92
CA LEU A 264 -9.18 -2.88 -3.22
C LEU A 264 -9.80 -3.16 -1.85
N ASN A 265 -9.26 -2.53 -0.81
CA ASN A 265 -9.95 -2.36 0.46
C ASN A 265 -10.59 -0.95 0.46
N SER A 266 -11.92 -0.88 0.55
CA SER A 266 -12.71 0.36 0.51
C SER A 266 -12.95 1.00 1.89
N GLU A 267 -12.40 0.44 2.98
CA GLU A 267 -12.63 0.92 4.34
C GLU A 267 -11.96 2.28 4.57
N CYS A 268 -12.61 3.16 5.35
CA CYS A 268 -12.13 4.50 5.62
C CYS A 268 -11.51 4.58 7.02
N THR A 269 -10.20 4.83 7.10
CA THR A 269 -9.48 4.93 8.38
C THR A 269 -10.02 6.04 9.29
N TYR A 270 -10.52 7.12 8.70
CA TYR A 270 -11.11 8.24 9.43
C TYR A 270 -12.49 7.91 10.03
N ARG A 271 -13.34 7.15 9.31
CA ARG A 271 -14.70 6.84 9.77
C ARG A 271 -14.75 5.65 10.73
N ASP A 272 -13.92 4.63 10.51
CA ASP A 272 -13.89 3.44 11.36
C ASP A 272 -12.83 3.58 12.46
N GLU A 273 -13.22 4.30 13.51
CA GLU A 273 -12.36 4.55 14.66
C GLU A 273 -12.01 3.30 15.47
N GLY A 274 -12.92 2.33 15.50
CA GLY A 274 -12.75 1.08 16.23
C GLY A 274 -11.65 0.21 15.62
N ARG A 275 -11.52 0.23 14.29
CA ARG A 275 -10.53 -0.58 13.58
C ARG A 275 -9.22 0.16 13.28
N TYR A 276 -9.27 1.46 12.97
CA TYR A 276 -8.12 2.18 12.39
C TYR A 276 -7.68 3.42 13.16
N TYR A 277 -6.37 3.61 13.26
CA TYR A 277 -5.79 4.91 13.57
C TYR A 277 -6.01 5.88 12.40
N SER A 278 -6.30 7.14 12.72
CA SER A 278 -6.40 8.23 11.76
C SER A 278 -5.74 9.47 12.32
N PHE A 279 -4.78 10.02 11.59
CA PHE A 279 -4.10 11.26 11.93
C PHE A 279 -5.02 12.48 11.73
N ARG A 280 -5.88 12.42 10.71
CA ARG A 280 -6.88 13.45 10.42
C ARG A 280 -7.91 13.53 11.54
N ARG A 281 -8.29 12.40 12.15
CA ARG A 281 -9.20 12.36 13.30
C ARG A 281 -8.50 12.82 14.58
N HIS A 282 -7.27 12.34 14.82
CA HIS A 282 -6.45 12.72 15.97
C HIS A 282 -5.01 12.95 15.55
N SER A 283 -4.52 14.18 15.72
CA SER A 283 -3.13 14.53 15.39
C SER A 283 -2.09 13.80 16.23
N VAL A 284 -2.47 13.31 17.42
CA VAL A 284 -1.71 12.37 18.24
C VAL A 284 -2.40 11.01 18.16
N SER A 285 -1.76 10.06 17.48
CA SER A 285 -2.35 8.75 17.19
C SER A 285 -1.27 7.72 16.83
N GLY A 286 -1.60 6.43 16.95
CA GLY A 286 -0.75 5.33 16.52
C GLY A 286 -0.64 5.18 15.00
N ARG A 287 0.07 4.15 14.54
CA ARG A 287 0.12 3.74 13.12
C ARG A 287 -0.19 2.26 12.98
N MET A 288 -0.98 1.94 11.97
CA MET A 288 -1.08 0.59 11.42
C MET A 288 0.13 0.30 10.53
N ALA A 289 0.31 -0.95 10.15
CA ALA A 289 1.24 -1.37 9.12
C ALA A 289 0.57 -2.25 8.08
N SER A 290 1.09 -2.17 6.87
CA SER A 290 0.82 -3.12 5.78
C SER A 290 2.15 -3.71 5.36
N LEU A 291 2.20 -5.03 5.20
CA LEU A 291 3.46 -5.70 4.92
C LEU A 291 3.28 -6.90 3.99
N ILE A 292 4.31 -7.16 3.20
CA ILE A 292 4.36 -8.23 2.21
C ILE A 292 5.74 -8.89 2.20
N ALA A 293 5.76 -10.22 2.07
CA ALA A 293 6.98 -11.01 2.13
C ALA A 293 6.91 -12.24 1.22
N LEU A 294 8.09 -12.76 0.86
CA LEU A 294 8.24 -14.07 0.24
C LEU A 294 8.35 -15.15 1.32
N LYS A 295 7.63 -16.25 1.16
CA LYS A 295 7.81 -17.45 1.96
C LYS A 295 9.18 -18.09 1.65
N PRO A 296 9.84 -18.71 2.65
CA PRO A 296 10.97 -19.61 2.41
C PRO A 296 10.58 -20.69 1.40
N ILE A 297 11.55 -21.11 0.58
CA ILE A 297 11.42 -22.27 -0.33
C ILE A 297 11.79 -23.53 0.46
#